data_AF-A0A6A5SB95-F1
#
_entry.id   AF-A0A6A5SB95-F1
#
_cell.length_a   1.000
_cell.length_b   1.000
_cell.length_c   1.000
_cell.angle_alpha   90.00
_cell.angle_beta   90.00
_cell.angle_gamma   90.00
#
_symmetry.space_group_name_H-M   'P 1'
#
loop_
_entity.id
_entity.type
_entity.pdbx_description
1 polymer ?
#
loop_
_entity_poly.entity_id
_entity_poly.type
_entity_poly.pdbx_seq_one_letter_code
_entity_poly.pdbx_strand_id
1 'polypeptide(L)' 'FIQRQRALALWKEIVRSTSNIPDKAARKDMRQFARSEFEQQRNVTDLGHIRYLISYGKTQFQTMRGTLINSGVLTE' A
#
# COMPACT_ATOMS: atom_id res chain seq x y z
N PHE A 1 10.00 16.93 -4.89
CA PHE A 1 10.44 16.49 -3.55
C PHE A 1 9.28 16.02 -2.65
N ILE A 2 8.28 16.86 -2.35
CA ILE A 2 7.19 16.53 -1.40
C ILE A 2 6.42 15.26 -1.78
N GLN A 3 6.01 15.11 -3.05
CA GLN A 3 5.25 13.92 -3.46
C GLN A 3 6.04 12.63 -3.34
N ARG A 4 7.37 12.67 -3.59
CA ARG A 4 8.25 11.53 -3.35
C ARG A 4 8.25 11.11 -1.88
N GLN A 5 8.29 12.08 -0.95
CA GLN A 5 8.22 11.78 0.48
C GLN A 5 6.88 11.16 0.87
N ARG A 6 5.77 11.65 0.29
CA ARG A 6 4.42 11.09 0.52
C ARG A 6 4.28 9.68 -0.03
N ALA A 7 4.77 9.41 -1.24
CA ALA A 7 4.79 8.06 -1.81
C ALA A 7 5.62 7.09 -0.94
N LEU A 8 6.80 7.51 -0.48
CA LEU A 8 7.62 6.69 0.42
C LEU A 8 6.99 6.49 1.81
N ALA A 9 6.26 7.47 2.32
CA ALA A 9 5.51 7.32 3.57
C ALA A 9 4.41 6.26 3.43
N LEU A 10 3.63 6.32 2.34
CA LEU A 10 2.60 5.33 2.02
C LEU A 10 3.22 3.94 1.86
N TRP A 11 4.31 3.80 1.11
CA TRP A 11 5.03 2.53 0.98
C TRP A 11 5.42 1.94 2.35
N LYS A 12 6.02 2.75 3.23
CA LYS A 12 6.43 2.31 4.58
C LYS A 12 5.24 1.89 5.45
N GLU A 13 4.10 2.57 5.33
CA GLU A 13 2.86 2.21 6.01
C GLU A 13 2.35 0.84 5.55
N ILE A 14 2.31 0.62 4.23
CA ILE A 14 1.90 -0.67 3.62
C ILE A 14 2.83 -1.81 4.07
N VAL A 15 4.15 -1.60 4.05
CA VAL A 15 5.10 -2.65 4.46
C VAL A 15 4.93 -3.03 5.93
N ARG A 16 4.71 -2.05 6.82
CA ARG A 16 4.47 -2.31 8.26
C ARG A 16 3.16 -3.03 8.53
N SER A 17 2.07 -2.62 7.88
CA SER A 17 0.79 -3.30 8.06
C SER A 17 0.83 -4.72 7.52
N THR A 18 1.40 -4.92 6.32
CA THR A 18 1.52 -6.26 5.75
C THR A 18 2.40 -7.18 6.60
N SER A 19 3.45 -6.67 7.27
CA SER A 19 4.23 -7.51 8.19
C SER A 19 3.45 -8.09 9.36
N ASN A 20 2.33 -7.47 9.75
CA ASN A 20 1.49 -7.92 10.86
C ASN A 20 0.50 -9.03 10.46
N ILE A 21 0.36 -9.35 9.17
CA ILE A 21 -0.53 -10.43 8.69
C ILE A 21 0.07 -11.78 9.13
N PRO A 22 -0.58 -12.60 9.99
CA PRO A 22 -0.05 -13.87 10.49
C PRO A 22 0.14 -14.92 9.39
N ASP A 23 -0.80 -14.99 8.44
CA ASP A 23 -0.67 -15.88 7.29
C ASP A 23 0.48 -15.43 6.39
N LYS A 24 1.48 -16.30 6.22
CA LYS A 24 2.68 -16.04 5.44
C LYS A 24 2.38 -15.92 3.94
N ALA A 25 1.39 -16.66 3.44
CA ALA A 25 1.00 -16.60 2.03
C ALA A 25 0.33 -15.25 1.73
N ALA A 26 -0.73 -14.90 2.47
CA ALA A 26 -1.39 -13.60 2.34
C ALA A 26 -0.42 -12.43 2.55
N ARG A 27 0.49 -12.51 3.53
CA ARG A 27 1.53 -11.50 3.76
C ARG A 27 2.40 -11.28 2.52
N LYS A 28 2.89 -12.37 1.91
CA LYS A 28 3.75 -12.33 0.75
C LYS A 28 3.00 -11.75 -0.45
N ASP A 29 1.78 -12.22 -0.68
CA ASP A 29 0.97 -11.82 -1.82
C ASP A 29 0.60 -10.34 -1.74
N MET A 30 0.17 -9.85 -0.56
CA MET A 30 -0.16 -8.43 -0.37
C MET A 30 1.06 -7.53 -0.54
N ARG A 31 2.23 -7.95 -0.02
CA ARG A 31 3.47 -7.19 -0.18
C ARG A 31 3.91 -7.16 -1.65
N GLN A 32 3.80 -8.28 -2.36
CA GLN A 32 4.18 -8.37 -3.76
C GLN A 32 3.23 -7.54 -4.64
N PHE A 33 1.93 -7.61 -4.38
CA PHE A 33 0.93 -6.78 -5.05
C PHE A 33 1.26 -5.29 -4.89
N ALA A 34 1.43 -4.81 -3.65
CA ALA A 34 1.78 -3.42 -3.40
C ALA A 34 3.10 -3.01 -4.08
N ARG A 35 4.11 -3.88 -4.08
CA ARG A 35 5.38 -3.60 -4.78
C ARG A 35 5.14 -3.42 -6.28
N SER A 36 4.39 -4.34 -6.90
CA SER A 36 4.08 -4.28 -8.33
C SER A 36 3.37 -2.98 -8.72
N GLU A 37 2.41 -2.52 -7.92
CA GLU A 37 1.70 -1.25 -8.16
C GLU A 37 2.66 -0.05 -8.15
N PHE A 38 3.56 0.02 -7.17
CA PHE A 38 4.56 1.10 -7.09
C PHE A 38 5.56 1.05 -8.26
N GLU A 39 6.02 -0.14 -8.67
CA GLU A 39 6.95 -0.30 -9.79
C GLU A 39 6.30 0.04 -11.13
N GLN A 40 5.04 -0.34 -11.35
CA GLN A 40 4.30 -0.01 -12.58
C GLN A 40 4.18 1.52 -12.78
N GLN A 41 4.00 2.26 -11.69
CA GLN A 41 3.81 3.71 -11.73
C GLN A 41 5.10 4.52 -11.52
N ARG A 42 6.26 3.87 -11.41
CA ARG A 42 7.52 4.52 -11.01
C ARG A 42 7.99 5.64 -11.95
N ASN A 43 7.57 5.60 -13.22
CA ASN A 43 7.99 6.53 -14.26
C ASN A 43 6.96 7.66 -14.48
N VAL A 44 5.86 7.71 -13.71
CA VAL A 44 4.89 8.79 -13.81
C VAL A 44 5.54 10.11 -13.35
N THR A 45 5.52 11.10 -14.23
CA THR A 45 6.08 12.44 -13.96
C THR A 45 5.01 13.51 -13.77
N ASP A 46 3.77 13.25 -14.19
CA ASP A 46 2.66 14.19 -14.00
C ASP A 46 2.31 14.34 -12.53
N LEU A 47 2.35 15.57 -12.04
CA LEU A 47 2.14 15.88 -10.62
C LEU A 47 0.70 15.61 -10.18
N GLY A 48 -0.29 15.84 -11.06
CA GLY A 48 -1.69 15.57 -10.80
C GLY A 48 -1.92 14.08 -10.59
N HIS A 49 -1.39 13.27 -11.50
CA HIS A 49 -1.46 11.83 -11.49
C HIS A 49 -0.74 11.24 -10.28
N ILE A 50 0.45 11.73 -9.92
CA ILE A 50 1.15 11.28 -8.70
C ILE A 50 0.29 11.52 -7.45
N ARG A 51 -0.35 12.70 -7.33
CA ARG A 51 -1.25 12.98 -6.19
C ARG A 51 -2.44 12.03 -6.17
N TYR A 52 -3.03 11.78 -7.34
CA TYR A 52 -4.11 10.83 -7.49
C TYR A 52 -3.68 9.42 -7.05
N LEU A 53 -2.55 8.90 -7.54
CA LEU A 53 -2.05 7.57 -7.19
C LEU A 53 -1.78 7.41 -5.70
N ILE A 54 -1.25 8.44 -5.03
CA ILE A 54 -1.05 8.42 -3.58
C ILE A 54 -2.39 8.32 -2.84
N SER A 55 -3.38 9.14 -3.22
CA SER A 55 -4.71 9.11 -2.62
C SER A 55 -5.42 7.79 -2.88
N TYR A 56 -5.37 7.32 -4.13
CA TYR A 56 -5.96 6.06 -4.58
C TYR A 56 -5.36 4.86 -3.83
N GLY A 57 -4.03 4.77 -3.78
CA GLY A 57 -3.32 3.72 -3.06
C GLY A 57 -3.61 3.73 -1.56
N LYS A 58 -3.76 4.92 -0.96
CA LYS A 58 -4.19 5.05 0.44
C LYS A 58 -5.60 4.48 0.64
N THR A 59 -6.56 4.83 -0.22
CA THR A 59 -7.93 4.30 -0.14
C THR A 59 -7.95 2.78 -0.28
N GLN A 60 -7.30 2.24 -1.32
CA GLN A 60 -7.20 0.79 -1.53
C GLN A 60 -6.60 0.07 -0.32
N PHE A 61 -5.53 0.63 0.25
CA PHE A 61 -4.88 0.04 1.41
C PHE A 61 -5.77 0.07 2.67
N GLN A 62 -6.52 1.15 2.92
CA GLN A 62 -7.44 1.20 4.05
C GLN A 62 -8.61 0.21 3.87
N THR A 63 -9.14 0.08 2.66
CA THR A 63 -10.15 -0.94 2.34
C THR A 63 -9.61 -2.35 2.61
N MET A 64 -8.41 -2.66 2.10
CA MET A 64 -7.76 -3.96 2.33
C MET A 64 -7.57 -4.23 3.83
N ARG A 65 -7.05 -3.25 4.59
CA ARG A 65 -6.89 -3.38 6.05
C ARG A 65 -8.22 -3.67 6.73
N GLY A 66 -9.28 -2.94 6.39
CA GLY A 66 -10.62 -3.18 6.93
C GLY A 66 -11.11 -4.60 6.66
N THR A 67 -10.93 -5.11 5.43
CA THR A 67 -11.27 -6.50 5.08
C THR A 67 -10.47 -7.52 5.89
N LEU A 68 -9.17 -7.29 6.09
CA LEU A 68 -8.31 -8.19 6.85
C LEU A 68 -8.61 -8.17 8.36
N ILE A 69 -8.96 -7.00 8.92
CA ILE A 69 -9.40 -6.86 10.31
C ILE A 69 -10.74 -7.57 10.52
N ASN A 70 -11.71 -7.31 9.65
CA ASN A 70 -13.05 -7.91 9.74
C ASN A 70 -13.05 -9.44 9.59
N SER A 71 -12.05 -10.00 8.89
CA SER A 71 -11.84 -11.45 8.77
C SER A 71 -11.03 -12.07 9.92
N GLY A 72 -10.59 -11.26 10.90
CA GLY A 72 -9.76 -11.72 12.02
C GLY A 72 -8.31 -12.06 11.65
N VAL A 73 -7.91 -11.73 10.42
CA VAL A 73 -6.56 -12.02 9.89
C VAL A 73 -5.57 -10.93 10.32
N LEU A 74 -6.01 -9.71 10.60
CA LEU A 74 -5.17 -8.63 11.10
C LEU A 74 -5.72 -8.11 12.42
N THR A 75 -4.87 -7.93 13.42
CA THR A 75 -5.21 -7.23 14.66
C THR A 75 -4.93 -5.73 14.51
N GLU A 76 -5.75 -4.89 15.14
CA GLU A 76 -5.62 -3.42 15.12
C GLU A 76 -4.28 -2.90 15.67
#